data_AF-A0A9P7XYQ1-F1
#
_entry.id   AF-A0A9P7XYQ1-F1
#
_cell.length_a   1.000
_cell.length_b   1.000
_cell.length_c   1.000
_cell.angle_alpha   90.00
_cell.angle_beta   90.00
_cell.angle_gamma   90.00
#
_symmetry.space_group_name_H-M   'P 1'
#
loop_
_entity.id
_entity.type
_entity.pdbx_description
1 polymer ?
#
loop_
_entity_poly.entity_id
_entity_poly.type
_entity_poly.pdbx_seq_one_letter_code
_entity_poly.pdbx_strand_id
1 'polypeptide(L)'
;MLDLRLFDLLLTDVADDDLKRDISTQLGVQYLSESTPAQSEMKCNRGVVWGVNNRLFVPMSVGLDAEPVNVHFLVDTGAPVTYLCRKALRALGAAESDIQKDGFTWAMSVNGVNLKVIMSPLDKHFPDINLLGSDFLVTARCILTVNYVAKTCVVELGARHAP
;
A
#
# COMPACT_ATOMS: atom_id res chain seq x y z
N MET A 1 11.19 20.17 8.79
CA MET A 1 10.87 18.74 8.91
C MET A 1 9.36 18.64 8.85
N LEU A 2 8.80 17.87 7.91
CA LEU A 2 7.35 17.71 7.77
C LEU A 2 6.85 16.82 8.93
N ASP A 3 5.83 17.26 9.66
CA ASP A 3 5.17 16.37 10.62
C ASP A 3 4.23 15.45 9.85
N LEU A 4 4.65 14.19 9.70
CA LEU A 4 3.92 13.18 8.92
C LEU A 4 2.51 12.88 9.47
N ARG A 5 2.24 13.27 10.72
CA ARG A 5 0.92 13.16 11.36
C ARG A 5 -0.06 14.23 10.86
N LEU A 6 0.44 15.29 10.22
CA LEU A 6 -0.39 16.34 9.64
C LEU A 6 -0.83 16.02 8.20
N PHE A 7 -0.26 14.98 7.59
CA PHE A 7 -0.70 14.55 6.26
C PHE A 7 -2.15 14.05 6.33
N ASP A 8 -2.98 14.55 5.42
CA ASP A 8 -4.36 14.12 5.25
C ASP A 8 -4.67 13.99 3.77
N LEU A 9 -5.48 13.00 3.43
CA LEU A 9 -5.96 12.74 2.09
C LEU A 9 -7.48 12.63 2.15
N LEU A 10 -8.17 13.63 1.60
CA LEU A 10 -9.62 13.58 1.51
C LEU A 10 -10.04 12.41 0.62
N LEU A 11 -10.61 11.38 1.25
CA LEU A 11 -11.03 10.15 0.62
C LEU A 11 -12.48 9.87 1.00
N THR A 12 -13.40 10.26 0.11
CA THR A 12 -14.84 10.18 0.34
C THR A 12 -15.52 9.12 -0.51
N ASP A 13 -14.76 8.47 -1.39
CA ASP A 13 -15.26 7.62 -2.47
C ASP A 13 -14.76 6.17 -2.43
N VAL A 14 -13.93 5.82 -1.44
CA VAL A 14 -13.41 4.46 -1.24
C VAL A 14 -13.56 4.08 0.23
N ALA A 15 -14.08 2.88 0.48
CA ALA A 15 -14.19 2.26 1.80
C ALA A 15 -13.42 0.92 1.87
N ASP A 16 -13.21 0.40 3.09
CA ASP A 16 -12.56 -0.90 3.32
C ASP A 16 -13.29 -2.07 2.61
N ASP A 17 -14.59 -1.96 2.41
CA ASP A 17 -15.38 -2.98 1.70
C ASP A 17 -15.09 -3.00 0.20
N ASP A 18 -14.73 -1.85 -0.41
CA ASP A 18 -14.30 -1.79 -1.81
C ASP A 18 -12.99 -2.55 -2.01
N LEU A 19 -12.05 -2.40 -1.06
CA LEU A 19 -10.78 -3.15 -1.07
C LEU A 19 -11.02 -4.66 -1.06
N LYS A 20 -11.92 -5.12 -0.18
CA LYS A 20 -12.24 -6.55 -0.01
C LYS A 20 -13.00 -7.16 -1.18
N ARG A 21 -13.83 -6.39 -1.89
CA ARG A 21 -14.77 -6.93 -2.87
C ARG A 21 -14.39 -6.53 -4.28
N ASP A 22 -14.70 -5.30 -4.65
CA ASP A 22 -14.69 -4.87 -6.05
C ASP A 22 -13.26 -4.67 -6.55
N ILE A 23 -12.39 -4.08 -5.73
CA ILE A 23 -10.98 -3.87 -6.06
C ILE A 23 -10.25 -5.22 -6.08
N SER A 24 -10.47 -6.09 -5.09
CA SER A 24 -9.92 -7.47 -5.09
C SER A 24 -10.30 -8.23 -6.37
N THR A 25 -11.57 -8.14 -6.79
CA THR A 25 -12.07 -8.79 -8.00
C THR A 25 -11.36 -8.27 -9.25
N GLN A 26 -11.19 -6.95 -9.39
CA GLN A 26 -10.52 -6.37 -10.55
C GLN A 26 -9.01 -6.62 -10.57
N LEU A 27 -8.37 -6.66 -9.41
CA LEU A 27 -6.95 -6.97 -9.28
C LEU A 27 -6.63 -8.47 -9.49
N GLY A 28 -7.64 -9.34 -9.34
CA GLY A 28 -7.46 -10.79 -9.41
C GLY A 28 -6.71 -11.37 -8.22
N VAL A 29 -6.63 -10.63 -7.11
CA VAL A 29 -5.98 -11.05 -5.85
C VAL A 29 -6.79 -10.53 -4.68
N GLN A 30 -7.03 -11.39 -3.70
CA GLN A 30 -7.88 -11.05 -2.56
C GLN A 30 -7.11 -10.20 -1.53
N TYR A 31 -7.74 -9.11 -1.08
CA TYR A 31 -7.17 -8.26 -0.04
C TYR A 31 -6.96 -9.04 1.27
N LEU A 32 -5.74 -8.94 1.82
CA LEU A 32 -5.24 -9.63 3.02
C LEU A 32 -5.19 -11.16 2.91
N SER A 33 -5.20 -11.72 1.69
CA SER A 33 -4.84 -13.13 1.51
C SER A 33 -3.35 -13.34 1.71
N GLU A 34 -2.95 -14.57 2.03
CA GLU A 34 -1.56 -15.00 1.97
C GLU A 34 -0.94 -14.67 0.60
N SER A 35 0.33 -14.31 0.61
CA SER A 35 1.12 -13.96 -0.57
C SER A 35 2.07 -15.09 -0.92
N THR A 36 2.08 -15.47 -2.19
CA THR A 36 3.00 -16.48 -2.71
C THR A 36 4.42 -15.93 -2.88
N PRO A 37 5.45 -16.79 -2.93
CA PRO A 37 6.81 -16.36 -3.26
C PRO A 37 6.90 -15.56 -4.57
N ALA A 38 6.18 -16.00 -5.61
CA ALA A 38 6.14 -15.33 -6.90
C ALA A 38 5.55 -13.90 -6.83
N GLN A 39 4.55 -13.68 -5.97
CA GLN A 39 3.98 -12.35 -5.73
C GLN A 39 4.97 -11.45 -4.96
N SER A 40 5.70 -12.02 -4.00
CA SER A 40 6.70 -11.29 -3.21
C SER A 40 7.90 -10.82 -4.04
N GLU A 41 8.23 -11.54 -5.11
CA GLU A 41 9.34 -11.22 -6.02
C GLU A 41 8.90 -10.36 -7.22
N MET A 42 7.60 -10.16 -7.39
CA MET A 42 7.01 -9.47 -8.53
C MET A 42 7.60 -8.06 -8.69
N LYS A 43 8.19 -7.81 -9.87
CA LYS A 43 8.73 -6.50 -10.24
C LYS A 43 7.73 -5.61 -10.95
N CYS A 44 6.69 -6.19 -11.54
CA CYS A 44 5.69 -5.47 -12.30
C CYS A 44 4.31 -5.73 -11.68
N ASN A 45 3.85 -4.84 -10.82
CA ASN A 45 2.56 -4.98 -10.13
C ASN A 45 1.47 -4.29 -10.95
N ARG A 46 0.58 -5.10 -11.52
CA ARG A 46 -0.57 -4.62 -12.28
C ARG A 46 -1.66 -4.17 -11.32
N GLY A 47 -2.18 -2.98 -11.58
CA GLY A 47 -3.22 -2.34 -10.82
C GLY A 47 -4.39 -1.88 -11.67
N VAL A 48 -5.35 -1.27 -11.00
CA VAL A 48 -6.60 -0.78 -11.58
C VAL A 48 -6.78 0.71 -11.33
N VAL A 49 -7.43 1.39 -12.27
CA VAL A 49 -7.92 2.76 -12.09
C VAL A 49 -9.39 2.64 -11.70
N TRP A 50 -9.68 2.85 -10.42
CA TRP A 50 -10.98 2.53 -9.83
C TRP A 50 -11.77 3.78 -9.44
N GLY A 51 -13.09 3.67 -9.51
CA GLY A 51 -14.03 4.68 -9.02
C GLY A 51 -14.09 5.96 -9.86
N VAL A 52 -14.95 6.88 -9.42
CA VAL A 52 -15.22 8.15 -10.13
C VAL A 52 -14.03 9.11 -10.09
N ASN A 53 -13.21 9.05 -9.04
CA ASN A 53 -12.01 9.87 -8.90
C ASN A 53 -10.76 9.23 -9.53
N ASN A 54 -10.91 8.12 -10.27
CA ASN A 54 -9.81 7.43 -10.96
C ASN A 54 -8.63 7.08 -10.04
N ARG A 55 -8.94 6.57 -8.85
CA ARG A 55 -7.99 6.17 -7.80
C ARG A 55 -7.17 4.98 -8.28
N LEU A 56 -5.84 5.04 -8.12
CA LEU A 56 -4.93 4.00 -8.58
C LEU A 56 -4.75 2.96 -7.47
N PHE A 57 -5.19 1.71 -7.69
CA PHE A 57 -4.98 0.64 -6.73
C PHE A 57 -4.03 -0.42 -7.28
N VAL A 58 -3.06 -0.81 -6.46
CA VAL A 58 -2.11 -1.90 -6.78
C VAL A 58 -2.04 -2.90 -5.61
N PRO A 59 -1.97 -4.21 -5.91
CA PRO A 59 -1.67 -5.20 -4.89
C PRO A 59 -0.16 -5.27 -4.70
N MET A 60 0.27 -5.32 -3.44
CA MET A 60 1.67 -5.55 -3.07
C MET A 60 1.71 -6.63 -1.99
N SER A 61 2.69 -7.51 -2.08
CA SER A 61 3.07 -8.43 -1.01
C SER A 61 3.72 -7.63 0.12
N VAL A 62 3.21 -7.75 1.34
CA VAL A 62 3.74 -7.06 2.52
C VAL A 62 4.06 -8.10 3.58
N GLY A 63 5.22 -7.98 4.23
CA GLY A 63 5.65 -8.88 5.31
C GLY A 63 6.17 -8.13 6.53
N LEU A 64 5.86 -8.70 7.70
CA LEU A 64 6.36 -8.31 9.03
C LEU A 64 6.69 -9.58 9.82
N ASP A 65 7.94 -10.06 9.71
CA ASP A 65 8.51 -11.26 10.35
C ASP A 65 7.77 -12.61 10.15
N ALA A 66 6.48 -12.58 9.78
CA ALA A 66 5.57 -13.67 9.49
C ALA A 66 5.35 -13.81 7.97
N GLU A 67 4.45 -14.73 7.60
CA GLU A 67 4.07 -14.94 6.20
C GLU A 67 3.50 -13.67 5.58
N PRO A 68 3.97 -13.28 4.38
CA PRO A 68 3.53 -12.06 3.74
C PRO A 68 2.07 -12.17 3.28
N VAL A 69 1.36 -11.03 3.27
CA VAL A 69 -0.02 -10.94 2.79
C VAL A 69 -0.14 -9.93 1.65
N ASN A 70 -1.14 -10.12 0.79
CA ASN A 70 -1.45 -9.20 -0.30
C ASN A 70 -2.23 -7.98 0.23
N VAL A 71 -1.58 -6.83 0.27
CA VAL A 71 -2.18 -5.55 0.68
C VAL A 71 -2.52 -4.75 -0.57
N HIS A 72 -3.74 -4.20 -0.61
CA HIS A 72 -4.15 -3.30 -1.68
C HIS A 72 -3.85 -1.88 -1.26
N PHE A 73 -3.04 -1.20 -2.06
CA PHE A 73 -2.62 0.17 -1.80
C PHE A 73 -3.26 1.12 -2.80
N LEU A 74 -3.76 2.24 -2.27
CA LEU A 74 -3.96 3.45 -3.07
C LEU A 74 -2.58 4.07 -3.35
N VAL A 75 -2.20 4.21 -4.62
CA VAL A 75 -0.95 4.89 -4.99
C VAL A 75 -1.16 6.38 -4.85
N ASP A 76 -0.41 7.01 -3.95
CA ASP A 76 -0.46 8.45 -3.70
C ASP A 76 0.94 9.07 -3.78
N THR A 77 1.24 9.70 -4.92
CA THR A 77 2.52 10.38 -5.13
C THR A 77 2.68 11.63 -4.27
N GLY A 78 1.60 12.16 -3.67
CA GLY A 78 1.61 13.27 -2.72
C GLY A 78 1.84 12.83 -1.27
N ALA A 79 1.65 11.54 -0.95
CA ALA A 79 1.94 11.01 0.37
C ALA A 79 3.47 10.92 0.59
N PRO A 80 4.02 11.56 1.62
CA PRO A 80 5.46 11.56 1.87
C PRO A 80 5.99 10.21 2.35
N VAL A 81 5.12 9.36 2.92
CA VAL A 81 5.44 8.04 3.42
C VAL A 81 4.35 7.02 3.08
N THR A 82 4.69 5.74 3.20
CA THR A 82 3.76 4.63 3.01
C THR A 82 2.99 4.36 4.31
N TYR A 83 1.66 4.27 4.19
CA TYR A 83 0.75 4.06 5.31
C TYR A 83 0.02 2.72 5.20
N LEU A 84 -0.14 2.05 6.34
CA LEU A 84 -0.97 0.85 6.48
C LEU A 84 -2.11 1.09 7.46
N CYS A 85 -3.32 0.67 7.11
CA CYS A 85 -4.43 0.73 8.05
C CYS A 85 -4.29 -0.32 9.15
N ARG A 86 -4.99 -0.12 10.28
CA ARG A 86 -4.96 -1.05 11.43
C ARG A 86 -5.26 -2.49 11.05
N LYS A 87 -6.18 -2.67 10.10
CA LYS A 87 -6.60 -4.00 9.66
C LYS A 87 -5.48 -4.74 8.92
N ALA A 88 -4.72 -4.05 8.06
CA ALA A 88 -3.56 -4.63 7.40
C ALA A 88 -2.45 -4.96 8.42
N LEU A 89 -2.17 -4.05 9.36
CA LEU A 89 -1.20 -4.28 10.44
C LEU A 89 -1.54 -5.52 11.28
N ARG A 90 -2.82 -5.69 11.64
CA ARG A 90 -3.31 -6.88 12.34
C ARG A 90 -3.11 -8.17 11.55
N ALA A 91 -3.44 -8.15 10.25
CA ALA A 91 -3.25 -9.30 9.38
C ALA A 91 -1.77 -9.68 9.24
N LEU A 92 -0.87 -8.70 9.34
CA LEU A 92 0.58 -8.87 9.37
C LEU A 92 1.13 -9.30 10.73
N GLY A 93 0.28 -9.47 11.75
CA GLY A 93 0.69 -9.90 13.09
C GLY A 93 1.30 -8.80 13.96
N ALA A 94 1.11 -7.52 13.63
CA ALA A 94 1.60 -6.42 14.46
C ALA A 94 0.96 -6.46 15.85
N ALA A 95 1.77 -6.21 16.89
CA ALA A 95 1.29 -6.21 18.27
C ALA A 95 0.27 -5.07 18.51
N GLU A 96 -0.86 -5.39 19.15
CA GLU A 96 -1.89 -4.38 19.48
C GLU A 96 -1.34 -3.22 20.31
N SER A 97 -0.35 -3.49 21.17
CA SER A 97 0.33 -2.45 21.96
C SER A 97 1.05 -1.42 21.10
N ASP A 98 1.49 -1.78 19.89
CA ASP A 98 2.15 -0.88 18.96
C ASP A 98 1.14 -0.17 18.05
N ILE A 99 0.06 -0.85 17.67
CA ILE A 99 -1.06 -0.25 16.92
C ILE A 99 -1.73 0.89 17.72
N GLN A 100 -1.72 0.82 19.05
CA GLN A 100 -2.26 1.88 19.91
C GLN A 100 -1.35 3.10 20.05
N LYS A 101 -0.08 3.02 19.61
CA LYS A 101 0.89 4.13 19.72
C LYS A 101 0.81 5.00 18.48
N ASP A 102 0.35 6.24 18.66
CA ASP A 102 0.35 7.22 17.59
C ASP A 102 1.77 7.47 17.06
N GLY A 103 1.91 7.51 15.72
CA GLY A 103 3.19 7.70 15.04
C GLY A 103 4.19 6.53 15.14
N PHE A 104 3.80 5.36 15.64
CA PHE A 104 4.67 4.18 15.61
C PHE A 104 4.98 3.77 14.17
N THR A 105 6.21 3.29 13.95
CA THR A 105 6.69 2.87 12.63
C THR A 105 7.16 1.43 12.64
N TRP A 106 6.79 0.66 11.62
CA TRP A 106 7.25 -0.73 11.44
C TRP A 106 8.28 -0.80 10.32
N ALA A 107 9.37 -1.53 10.54
CA ALA A 107 10.24 -1.94 9.44
C ALA A 107 9.58 -3.14 8.75
N MET A 108 9.22 -2.98 7.47
CA MET A 108 8.49 -3.99 6.71
C MET A 108 9.10 -4.19 5.33
N SER A 109 8.90 -5.37 4.77
CA SER A 109 9.17 -5.66 3.37
C SER A 109 7.89 -5.43 2.57
N VAL A 110 7.92 -4.53 1.58
CA VAL A 110 6.86 -4.34 0.59
C VAL A 110 7.44 -4.74 -0.77
N ASN A 111 6.95 -5.82 -1.38
CA ASN A 111 7.49 -6.43 -2.61
C ASN A 111 9.02 -6.61 -2.59
N GLY A 112 9.58 -7.02 -1.43
CA GLY A 112 11.02 -7.22 -1.26
C GLY A 112 11.85 -5.95 -1.11
N VAL A 113 11.19 -4.80 -0.91
CA VAL A 113 11.81 -3.51 -0.57
C VAL A 113 11.55 -3.22 0.90
N ASN A 114 12.62 -3.09 1.67
CA ASN A 114 12.53 -2.79 3.09
C ASN A 114 12.39 -1.28 3.30
N LEU A 115 11.33 -0.86 3.99
CA LEU A 115 11.10 0.52 4.37
C LEU A 115 10.40 0.62 5.73
N LYS A 116 10.37 1.83 6.29
CA LYS A 116 9.55 2.13 7.45
C LYS A 116 8.16 2.51 6.98
N VAL A 117 7.14 1.81 7.47
CA VAL A 117 5.74 2.16 7.23
C VAL A 117 5.13 2.75 8.50
N ILE A 118 4.15 3.62 8.33
CA ILE A 118 3.42 4.26 9.42
C ILE A 118 1.98 3.75 9.41
N MET A 119 1.33 3.69 10.58
CA MET A 119 -0.10 3.44 10.61
C MET A 119 -0.88 4.62 10.03
N SER A 120 -1.92 4.36 9.23
CA SER A 120 -2.86 5.39 8.79
C SER A 120 -3.46 6.09 10.03
N PRO A 121 -3.39 7.43 10.15
CA PRO A 121 -3.80 8.08 11.37
C PRO A 121 -5.33 8.07 11.52
N LEU A 122 -5.80 7.87 12.75
CA LEU A 122 -7.21 7.56 13.05
C LEU A 122 -8.15 8.76 12.96
N ASP A 123 -7.58 9.96 13.03
CA ASP A 123 -8.25 11.25 12.99
C ASP A 123 -8.27 11.85 11.57
N LYS A 124 -7.82 11.11 10.55
CA LYS A 124 -7.75 11.53 9.14
C LYS A 124 -8.85 10.90 8.30
N HIS A 125 -8.91 11.25 7.03
CA HIS A 125 -9.95 10.77 6.11
C HIS A 125 -9.64 9.42 5.44
N PHE A 126 -8.50 8.79 5.74
CA PHE A 126 -8.09 7.51 5.15
C PHE A 126 -7.69 6.43 6.19
N PRO A 127 -8.32 6.36 7.39
CA PRO A 127 -7.82 5.53 8.49
C PRO A 127 -7.89 4.03 8.18
N ASP A 128 -8.76 3.64 7.26
CA ASP A 128 -9.02 2.26 6.87
C ASP A 128 -8.40 1.88 5.51
N ILE A 129 -7.62 2.80 4.90
CA ILE A 129 -7.01 2.61 3.58
C ILE A 129 -5.48 2.63 3.69
N ASN A 130 -4.83 1.80 2.89
CA ASN A 130 -3.37 1.75 2.78
C ASN A 130 -2.92 2.69 1.66
N LEU A 131 -1.89 3.50 1.92
CA LEU A 131 -1.32 4.42 0.93
C LEU A 131 0.08 3.95 0.56
N LEU A 132 0.35 3.78 -0.74
CA LEU A 132 1.71 3.60 -1.25
C LEU A 132 2.29 4.98 -1.53
N GLY A 133 3.19 5.41 -0.64
CA GLY A 133 3.74 6.75 -0.65
C GLY A 133 4.94 6.91 -1.57
N SER A 134 5.35 8.17 -1.73
CA SER A 134 6.53 8.55 -2.51
C SER A 134 7.84 7.99 -1.94
N ASP A 135 7.93 7.71 -0.64
CA ASP A 135 9.07 7.03 -0.02
C ASP A 135 9.33 5.65 -0.65
N PHE A 136 8.29 4.84 -0.83
CA PHE A 136 8.39 3.55 -1.49
C PHE A 136 8.73 3.73 -2.96
N LEU A 137 8.00 4.61 -3.66
CA LEU A 137 8.21 4.84 -5.10
C LEU A 137 9.65 5.26 -5.40
N VAL A 138 10.26 6.11 -4.56
CA VAL A 138 11.66 6.53 -4.70
C VAL A 138 12.61 5.42 -4.30
N THR A 139 12.42 4.79 -3.14
CA THR A 139 13.32 3.74 -2.61
C THR A 139 13.38 2.53 -3.53
N ALA A 140 12.24 2.14 -4.09
CA ALA A 140 12.10 1.04 -5.03
C ALA A 140 12.38 1.44 -6.48
N ARG A 141 12.70 2.71 -6.75
CA ARG A 141 13.00 3.28 -8.08
C ARG A 141 11.89 2.99 -9.09
N CYS A 142 10.66 3.18 -8.66
CA CYS A 142 9.49 2.75 -9.40
C CYS A 142 9.27 3.56 -10.69
N ILE A 143 8.73 2.89 -11.70
CA ILE A 143 8.05 3.49 -12.83
C ILE A 143 6.55 3.26 -12.62
N LEU A 144 5.79 4.36 -12.52
CA LEU A 144 4.33 4.32 -12.48
C LEU A 144 3.78 4.64 -13.86
N THR A 145 3.07 3.68 -14.48
CA THR A 145 2.36 3.88 -15.75
C THR A 145 0.86 3.84 -15.50
N VAL A 146 0.11 4.80 -16.06
CA VAL A 146 -1.35 4.86 -15.93
C VAL A 146 -1.99 4.93 -17.31
N ASN A 147 -2.95 4.03 -17.55
CA ASN A 147 -3.77 4.02 -18.74
C ASN A 147 -5.24 4.26 -18.36
N TYR A 148 -5.69 5.51 -18.47
CA TYR A 148 -7.08 5.88 -18.14
C TYR A 148 -8.12 5.35 -19.13
N VAL A 149 -7.73 5.03 -20.36
CA VAL A 149 -8.63 4.44 -21.37
C VAL A 149 -8.91 2.98 -20.99
N ALA A 150 -7.86 2.22 -20.69
CA ALA A 150 -7.96 0.82 -20.29
C ALA A 150 -8.34 0.65 -18.80
N LYS A 151 -8.38 1.74 -18.03
CA LYS A 151 -8.59 1.74 -16.57
C LYS A 151 -7.61 0.85 -15.81
N THR A 152 -6.35 0.87 -16.22
CA THR A 152 -5.26 0.10 -15.59
C THR A 152 -4.10 0.98 -15.19
N CYS A 153 -3.34 0.52 -14.21
CA CYS A 153 -2.04 1.10 -13.86
C CYS A 153 -1.02 0.01 -13.62
N VAL A 154 0.26 0.37 -13.62
CA VAL A 154 1.37 -0.54 -13.34
C VAL A 154 2.38 0.20 -12.47
N VAL A 155 2.79 -0.44 -11.36
CA VAL A 155 3.97 -0.03 -10.60
C VAL A 155 5.07 -1.04 -10.86
N GLU A 156 6.08 -0.62 -11.62
CA GLU A 156 7.25 -1.41 -11.95
C GLU A 156 8.43 -1.00 -11.08
N LEU A 157 9.05 -1.95 -10.37
CA LEU A 157 10.21 -1.72 -9.51
C LEU A 157 11.48 -1.64 -10.37
N GLY A 158 12.31 -0.62 -10.15
CA GLY A 158 13.56 -0.46 -10.88
C GLY A 158 14.64 -1.48 -10.47
N ALA A 159 15.59 -1.73 -11.37
CA ALA A 159 16.74 -2.56 -11.06
C ALA A 159 17.58 -1.93 -9.93
N ARG A 160 17.88 -2.73 -8.89
CA ARG A 160 18.89 -2.35 -7.89
C ARG A 160 20.25 -2.45 -8.58
N HIS A 161 20.99 -1.36 -8.70
CA HIS A 161 22.42 -1.48 -8.91
C HIS A 161 23.01 -2.06 -7.62
N ALA A 162 23.78 -3.15 -7.74
CA ALA A 162 24.60 -3.60 -6.64
C ALA A 162 25.52 -2.41 -6.23
N PRO A 163 25.68 -2.15 -4.93
CA PRO A 163 26.62 -1.14 -4.46
C PRO A 163 28.06 -1.46 -4.92
#